data_AF-A0A2A4U2A3-F1
#
_entry.id   AF-A0A2A4U2A3-F1
#
_cell.length_a   1.000
_cell.length_b   1.000
_cell.length_c   1.000
_cell.angle_alpha   90.00
_cell.angle_beta   90.00
_cell.angle_gamma   90.00
#
_symmetry.space_group_name_H-M   'P 1'
#
loop_
_entity.id
_entity.type
_entity.pdbx_description
1 polymer ?
#
loop_
_entity_poly.entity_id
_entity_poly.type
_entity_poly.pdbx_seq_one_letter_code
_entity_poly.pdbx_strand_id
1 'polypeptide(L)' 'MSKVIGIDLGTTNSCVAIMEGGEAKVLENAEGTRTTPS' A
#
# COMPACT_ATOMS: atom_id res chain seq x y z
N MET A 1 5.91 7.79 16.79
CA MET A 1 6.26 8.17 15.42
C MET A 1 5.39 7.36 14.48
N SER A 2 4.61 8.00 13.61
CA SER A 2 3.86 7.29 12.58
C SER A 2 4.80 6.77 11.49
N LYS A 3 4.52 5.60 10.91
CA LYS A 3 5.29 5.09 9.76
C LYS A 3 5.02 5.97 8.55
N VAL A 4 6.05 6.32 7.78
CA VAL A 4 5.88 6.89 6.44
C VAL A 4 5.40 5.76 5.52
N ILE A 5 4.40 6.05 4.70
CA ILE A 5 3.81 5.09 3.75
C ILE A 5 4.05 5.55 2.31
N GLY A 6 4.24 4.60 1.40
CA GLY A 6 4.24 4.84 -0.02
C GLY A 6 2.84 4.60 -0.57
N ILE A 7 2.30 5.56 -1.32
CA ILE A 7 1.01 5.45 -2.01
C ILE A 7 1.27 5.59 -3.50
N ASP A 8 0.88 4.56 -4.25
CA ASP A 8 0.74 4.62 -5.70
C ASP A 8 -0.71 4.98 -6.03
N LEU A 9 -0.91 6.14 -6.66
CA LEU A 9 -2.21 6.70 -7.01
C LEU A 9 -2.43 6.55 -8.52
N GLY A 10 -2.82 5.36 -8.95
CA GLY A 10 -3.13 5.08 -10.34
C GLY A 10 -4.56 5.45 -10.72
N THR A 11 -4.81 5.66 -12.01
CA THR A 11 -6.14 6.03 -12.54
C THR A 11 -7.18 4.90 -12.39
N THR A 12 -6.77 3.63 -12.49
CA THR A 12 -7.67 2.48 -12.37
C THR A 12 -7.59 1.84 -10.98
N ASN A 13 -6.39 1.73 -10.43
CA ASN A 13 -6.15 1.11 -9.13
C ASN A 13 -5.09 1.90 -8.37
N SER A 14 -5.19 1.88 -7.06
CA SER A 14 -4.22 2.41 -6.10
C SER A 14 -3.67 1.29 -5.22
N CYS A 15 -2.46 1.51 -4.70
CA CYS A 15 -1.74 0.55 -3.87
C CYS A 15 -1.00 1.27 -2.73
N VAL A 16 -0.81 0.60 -1.59
CA VAL A 16 -0.08 1.15 -0.44
C VAL A 16 0.98 0.17 0.07
N ALA A 17 2.16 0.70 0.39
CA ALA A 17 3.27 -0.07 0.92
C ALA A 17 3.95 0.63 2.11
N ILE A 18 4.61 -0.16 2.95
CA ILE A 18 5.45 0.31 4.06
C ILE A 18 6.85 -0.30 3.97
N MET A 19 7.82 0.34 4.62
CA MET A 19 9.10 -0.29 4.91
C MET A 19 9.01 -1.03 6.26
N GLU A 20 9.26 -2.32 6.26
CA GLU A 20 9.27 -3.20 7.44
C GLU A 20 10.54 -4.06 7.41
N GLY A 21 11.38 -3.96 8.44
CA GLY A 21 12.63 -4.75 8.50
C GLY A 21 13.67 -4.41 7.42
N GLY A 22 13.56 -3.24 6.78
CA GLY A 22 14.42 -2.86 5.64
C GLY A 22 13.89 -3.31 4.28
N GLU A 23 12.77 -4.03 4.24
CA GLU A 23 12.12 -4.49 3.02
C GLU A 23 10.80 -3.77 2.79
N ALA A 24 10.43 -3.61 1.51
CA ALA A 24 9.15 -3.02 1.13
C ALA A 24 8.06 -4.10 1.19
N LYS A 25 6.94 -3.78 1.83
CA LYS A 25 5.79 -4.67 1.98
C LYS A 25 4.51 -3.97 1.53
N VAL A 26 3.84 -4.56 0.54
CA VAL A 26 2.52 -4.13 0.08
C VAL A 26 1.45 -4.65 1.05
N LEU A 27 0.55 -3.76 1.46
CA LEU A 27 -0.52 -4.10 2.40
C LEU A 27 -1.77 -4.57 1.67
N GLU A 28 -2.50 -5.48 2.32
CA GLU A 28 -3.86 -5.83 1.90
C GLU A 28 -4.83 -4.74 2.39
N ASN A 29 -5.86 -4.45 1.59
CA ASN A 29 -6.99 -3.60 1.97
C ASN A 29 -8.01 -4.40 2.80
N ALA A 30 -9.11 -3.75 3.17
CA ALA A 30 -10.16 -4.36 3.98
C ALA A 30 -10.85 -5.55 3.29
N GLU A 31 -10.77 -5.60 1.95
CA GLU A 31 -11.33 -6.65 1.10
C GLU A 31 -10.38 -7.84 0.91
N GLY A 32 -9.17 -7.79 1.48
CA GLY A 32 -8.16 -8.85 1.38
C GLY A 32 -7.38 -8.87 0.06
N THR A 33 -7.47 -7.80 -0.75
CA THR A 33 -6.67 -7.64 -1.97
C THR A 33 -5.57 -6.60 -1.77
N ARG A 34 -4.52 -6.64 -2.59
CA ARG A 34 -3.37 -5.71 -2.46
C ARG A 34 -3.52 -4.39 -3.23
N THR A 35 -4.62 -4.22 -3.96
CA THR A 35 -4.92 -3.04 -4.77
C THR A 35 -6.37 -2.66 -4.59
N THR A 36 -6.65 -1.36 -4.58
CA THR A 36 -8.00 -0.82 -4.45
C THR A 36 -8.35 -0.08 -5.74
N PRO A 37 -9.52 -0.31 -6.36
CA PRO A 37 -9.98 0.51 -7.48
C PRO A 37 -10.03 2.00 -7.07
N SER A 38 -9.58 2.88 -7.96
CA SER A 38 -9.50 4.33 -7.69
C SER A 38 -10.81 5.06 -7.99
#